data_AF-A0A8D8E461-F1
#
_entry.id   AF-A0A8D8E461-F1
#
_cell.length_a   1.000
_cell.length_b   1.000
_cell.length_c   1.000
_cell.angle_alpha   90.00
_cell.angle_beta   90.00
_cell.angle_gamma   90.00
#
_symmetry.space_group_name_H-M   'P 1'
#
loop_
_entity.id
_entity.type
_entity.pdbx_description
1 polymer ?
#
loop_
_entity_poly.entity_id
_entity_poly.type
_entity_poly.pdbx_seq_one_letter_code
_entity_poly.pdbx_strand_id
1 'polypeptide(L)'
;IPKGEMISISYAQPLQATIQRRFTIKQAKCFECCCHRCSDPTEFRTYAGSIVCPQCSKSMVVAINPLDFRSDWRCEDKKCSYRETAQQYITRNEAFRAEIGQLSCGAGPDGYECLLGRFQSTSLLHPWNTNVLQVKYALTQLYGGGGPGGINLKDLSEKQLRRKVELGVDLLEVANQLEPGMSPFRSKLLQDLRDALEAMKSISGSSFNSAPAIVVQHPGASWKSHKINAREAIARKYGMCKTSISSHSTMKQQLEYAEQELSSFMTCDPTLR
;
A
#
# COMPACT_ATOMS: atom_id res chain seq x y z
N ILE A 1 -24.19 3.85 7.25
CA ILE A 1 -24.04 5.30 7.00
C ILE A 1 -25.26 6.00 7.58
N PRO A 2 -25.12 6.93 8.55
CA PRO A 2 -26.25 7.63 9.16
C PRO A 2 -27.11 8.38 8.14
N LYS A 3 -28.40 8.57 8.44
CA LYS A 3 -29.32 9.34 7.60
C LYS A 3 -28.80 10.79 7.46
N GLY A 4 -28.71 11.28 6.22
CA GLY A 4 -28.28 12.65 5.92
C GLY A 4 -26.76 12.82 5.74
N GLU A 5 -25.96 11.78 5.97
CA GLU A 5 -24.52 11.83 5.68
C GLU A 5 -24.24 11.68 4.17
N MET A 6 -23.13 12.28 3.73
CA MET A 6 -22.69 12.20 2.35
C MET A 6 -22.25 10.78 1.99
N ILE A 7 -22.74 10.30 0.84
CA ILE A 7 -22.22 9.10 0.18
C ILE A 7 -21.13 9.55 -0.80
N SER A 8 -19.94 8.98 -0.68
CA SER A 8 -18.78 9.34 -1.51
C SER A 8 -18.11 8.09 -2.08
N ILE A 9 -17.52 8.24 -3.27
CA ILE A 9 -16.69 7.22 -3.93
C ILE A 9 -15.30 7.80 -4.26
N SER A 10 -14.30 6.94 -4.46
CA SER A 10 -12.97 7.36 -4.94
C SER A 10 -12.91 7.31 -6.46
N TYR A 11 -12.52 8.41 -7.10
CA TYR A 11 -12.21 8.46 -8.53
C TYR A 11 -10.74 8.18 -8.86
N ALA A 12 -9.89 8.10 -7.84
CA ALA A 12 -8.45 7.90 -8.01
C ALA A 12 -8.04 6.49 -7.56
N GLN A 13 -6.95 6.01 -8.15
CA GLN A 13 -6.36 4.72 -7.79
C GLN A 13 -5.88 4.74 -6.32
N PRO A 14 -6.00 3.63 -5.57
CA PRO A 14 -5.73 3.61 -4.13
C PRO A 14 -4.28 4.00 -3.77
N LEU A 15 -3.32 3.49 -4.55
CA LEU A 15 -1.88 3.61 -4.27
C LEU A 15 -1.23 4.90 -4.80
N GLN A 16 -1.96 5.75 -5.51
CA GLN A 16 -1.46 7.07 -5.92
C GLN A 16 -1.30 7.98 -4.69
N ALA A 17 -0.20 8.72 -4.57
CA ALA A 17 -0.06 9.74 -3.52
C ALA A 17 -0.92 10.99 -3.81
N THR A 18 -1.02 11.89 -2.83
CA THR A 18 -1.97 13.02 -2.86
C THR A 18 -1.85 13.91 -4.11
N ILE A 19 -0.63 14.25 -4.54
CA ILE A 19 -0.44 15.07 -5.75
C ILE A 19 -0.97 14.35 -6.99
N GLN A 20 -0.65 13.07 -7.17
CA GLN A 20 -1.13 12.26 -8.29
C GLN A 20 -2.65 12.10 -8.26
N ARG A 21 -3.23 11.81 -7.08
CA ARG A 21 -4.68 11.71 -6.89
C ARG A 21 -5.40 13.00 -7.26
N ARG A 22 -4.95 14.13 -6.72
CA ARG A 22 -5.56 15.45 -7.00
C ARG A 22 -5.42 15.81 -8.47
N PHE A 23 -4.28 15.52 -9.10
CA PHE A 23 -4.06 15.78 -10.52
C PHE A 23 -5.01 14.94 -11.39
N THR A 24 -5.08 13.63 -11.17
CA THR A 24 -5.99 12.72 -11.90
C THR A 24 -7.46 13.12 -11.74
N ILE A 25 -7.88 13.45 -10.52
CA ILE A 25 -9.27 13.90 -10.27
C ILE A 25 -9.56 15.22 -10.95
N LYS A 26 -8.65 16.20 -10.87
CA LYS A 26 -8.81 17.49 -11.54
C LYS A 26 -8.95 17.33 -13.05
N GLN A 27 -8.11 16.48 -13.66
CA GLN A 27 -8.14 16.21 -15.08
C GLN A 27 -9.41 15.48 -15.52
N ALA A 28 -9.84 14.45 -14.78
CA ALA A 28 -10.93 13.57 -15.19
C ALA A 28 -12.32 14.05 -14.74
N LYS A 29 -12.40 14.87 -13.68
CA LYS A 29 -13.64 15.27 -13.00
C LYS A 29 -13.77 16.77 -12.76
N CYS A 30 -12.79 17.57 -13.19
CA CYS A 30 -12.84 19.03 -13.17
C CYS A 30 -13.06 19.67 -11.78
N PHE A 31 -12.65 18.99 -10.70
CA PHE A 31 -12.64 19.55 -9.34
C PHE A 31 -11.36 19.19 -8.59
N GLU A 32 -11.07 19.93 -7.53
CA GLU A 32 -9.91 19.66 -6.66
C GLU A 32 -10.33 18.98 -5.37
N CYS A 33 -9.83 17.76 -5.13
CA CYS A 33 -10.23 16.96 -3.97
C CYS A 33 -9.60 17.46 -2.66
N CYS A 34 -10.44 17.90 -1.71
CA CYS A 34 -10.03 18.35 -0.37
C CYS A 34 -10.37 17.34 0.74
N CYS A 35 -10.52 16.04 0.41
CA CYS A 35 -10.85 15.02 1.40
C CYS A 35 -9.75 14.91 2.49
N HIS A 36 -10.08 14.28 3.63
CA HIS A 36 -9.19 14.17 4.80
C HIS A 36 -7.79 13.67 4.43
N ARG A 37 -7.69 12.69 3.52
CA ARG A 37 -6.40 12.19 3.02
C ARG A 37 -5.62 13.25 2.25
N CYS A 38 -6.27 13.95 1.32
CA CYS A 38 -5.61 14.96 0.50
C CYS A 38 -5.21 16.21 1.31
N SER A 39 -5.89 16.48 2.42
CA SER A 39 -5.54 17.57 3.34
C SER A 39 -4.44 17.21 4.35
N ASP A 40 -4.10 15.93 4.50
CA ASP A 40 -3.10 15.44 5.46
C ASP A 40 -1.74 15.29 4.75
N PRO A 41 -0.70 16.08 5.13
CA PRO A 41 0.64 15.97 4.54
C PRO A 41 1.30 14.59 4.69
N THR A 42 0.84 13.77 5.65
CA THR A 42 1.37 12.43 5.93
C THR A 42 0.56 11.30 5.28
N GLU A 43 -0.58 11.63 4.67
CA GLU A 43 -1.53 10.68 4.09
C GLU A 43 -1.90 9.54 5.06
N PHE A 44 -2.41 9.88 6.24
CA PHE A 44 -2.69 8.93 7.32
C PHE A 44 -1.45 8.18 7.80
N ARG A 45 -0.32 8.89 7.88
CA ARG A 45 1.00 8.35 8.21
C ARG A 45 1.47 7.23 7.28
N THR A 46 0.86 7.09 6.11
CA THR A 46 1.38 6.17 5.09
C THR A 46 2.63 6.74 4.42
N TYR A 47 2.77 8.07 4.42
CA TYR A 47 3.87 8.78 3.79
C TYR A 47 3.99 8.42 2.30
N ALA A 48 2.84 8.19 1.63
CA ALA A 48 2.80 7.70 0.25
C ALA A 48 3.47 8.66 -0.74
N GLY A 49 3.34 9.98 -0.55
CA GLY A 49 4.09 10.98 -1.31
C GLY A 49 5.50 11.25 -0.79
N SER A 50 5.84 10.86 0.44
CA SER A 50 7.05 11.37 1.10
C SER A 50 8.32 10.60 0.76
N ILE A 51 9.45 11.29 0.94
CA ILE A 51 10.79 10.70 0.95
C ILE A 51 11.39 10.80 2.35
N VAL A 52 12.39 9.98 2.63
CA VAL A 52 13.27 10.18 3.79
C VAL A 52 14.08 11.45 3.56
N CYS A 53 14.13 12.32 4.57
CA CYS A 53 14.85 13.58 4.48
C CYS A 53 16.35 13.33 4.24
N PRO A 54 16.92 13.80 3.11
CA PRO A 54 18.31 13.52 2.77
C PRO A 54 19.30 14.28 3.65
N GLN A 55 18.85 15.30 4.39
CA GLN A 55 19.70 16.08 5.28
C GLN A 55 19.83 15.45 6.67
N CYS A 56 18.73 14.95 7.26
CA CYS A 56 18.77 14.41 8.62
C CYS A 56 18.66 12.88 8.70
N SER A 57 18.18 12.23 7.63
CA SER A 57 17.93 10.78 7.54
C SER A 57 17.07 10.20 8.66
N LYS A 58 16.31 11.05 9.37
CA LYS A 58 15.58 10.71 10.60
C LYS A 58 14.07 10.96 10.52
N SER A 59 13.62 11.66 9.50
CA SER A 59 12.25 12.15 9.37
C SER A 59 11.85 12.19 7.90
N MET A 60 10.54 12.32 7.65
CA MET A 60 10.00 12.41 6.31
C MET A 60 9.97 13.84 5.79
N VAL A 61 10.04 13.97 4.46
CA VAL A 61 9.76 15.22 3.74
C VAL A 61 8.30 15.20 3.30
N VAL A 62 7.53 16.20 3.71
CA VAL A 62 6.08 16.33 3.48
C VAL A 62 5.76 17.68 2.85
N ALA A 63 4.66 17.76 2.10
CA ALA A 63 4.17 19.02 1.55
C ALA A 63 3.83 20.02 2.67
N ILE A 64 4.17 21.29 2.50
CA ILE A 64 3.76 22.34 3.45
C ILE A 64 2.25 22.57 3.40
N ASN A 65 1.68 22.61 2.19
CA ASN A 65 0.26 22.66 1.92
C ASN A 65 -0.10 21.60 0.86
N PRO A 66 -0.61 20.42 1.25
CA PRO A 66 -0.87 19.32 0.32
C PRO A 66 -2.04 19.60 -0.66
N LEU A 67 -2.84 20.64 -0.41
CA LEU A 67 -3.91 21.08 -1.29
C LEU A 67 -3.41 22.08 -2.36
N ASP A 68 -2.16 22.52 -2.32
CA ASP A 68 -1.57 23.38 -3.34
C ASP A 68 -0.50 22.61 -4.13
N PHE A 69 -0.71 22.44 -5.44
CA PHE A 69 0.24 21.78 -6.34
C PHE A 69 1.59 22.49 -6.42
N ARG A 70 1.65 23.78 -6.07
CA ARG A 70 2.88 24.59 -6.07
C ARG A 70 3.52 24.66 -4.69
N SER A 71 2.94 24.01 -3.68
CA SER A 71 3.50 24.02 -2.33
C SER A 71 4.89 23.41 -2.32
N ASP A 72 5.81 24.13 -1.70
CA ASP A 72 7.09 23.58 -1.28
C ASP A 72 6.90 22.42 -0.31
N TRP A 73 7.95 21.62 -0.19
CA TRP A 73 8.07 20.48 0.70
C TRP A 73 9.13 20.76 1.75
N ARG A 74 8.97 20.19 2.94
CA ARG A 74 9.90 20.37 4.06
C ARG A 74 10.06 19.09 4.86
N CYS A 75 11.17 18.98 5.58
CA CYS A 75 11.30 17.99 6.63
C CYS A 75 10.23 18.19 7.71
N GLU A 76 9.63 17.10 8.17
CA GLU A 76 8.68 17.08 9.28
C GLU A 76 9.35 17.39 10.63
N ASP A 77 10.63 17.05 10.79
CA ASP A 77 11.42 17.47 11.96
C ASP A 77 11.71 18.97 11.89
N LYS A 78 11.08 19.74 12.78
CA LYS A 78 11.24 21.20 12.90
C LYS A 78 12.68 21.63 13.18
N LYS A 79 13.56 20.73 13.66
CA LYS A 79 14.99 21.01 13.87
C LYS A 79 15.81 20.89 12.58
N CYS A 80 15.24 20.34 11.52
CA CYS A 80 15.89 20.20 10.22
C CYS A 80 15.40 21.32 9.29
N SER A 81 16.34 22.00 8.64
CA SER A 81 16.06 23.10 7.71
C SER A 81 15.77 22.65 6.27
N TYR A 82 15.78 21.34 6.00
CA TYR A 82 15.62 20.81 4.65
C TYR A 82 14.28 21.23 4.04
N ARG A 83 14.36 21.76 2.82
CA ARG A 83 13.23 22.15 1.98
C ARG A 83 13.55 21.87 0.52
N GLU A 84 12.51 21.64 -0.26
CA GLU A 84 12.59 21.55 -1.71
C GLU A 84 11.34 22.14 -2.35
N THR A 85 11.46 22.59 -3.59
CA THR A 85 10.34 23.14 -4.34
C THR A 85 9.41 22.05 -4.85
N ALA A 86 8.16 22.41 -5.15
CA ALA A 86 7.23 21.49 -5.81
C ALA A 86 7.83 20.88 -7.10
N GLN A 87 8.57 21.68 -7.87
CA GLN A 87 9.19 21.21 -9.12
C GLN A 87 10.26 20.14 -8.87
N GLN A 88 11.12 20.33 -7.87
CA GLN A 88 12.14 19.33 -7.50
C GLN A 88 11.48 18.01 -7.07
N TYR A 89 10.43 18.09 -6.26
CA TYR A 89 9.63 16.93 -5.86
C TYR A 89 9.00 16.20 -7.06
N ILE A 90 8.37 16.95 -7.97
CA ILE A 90 7.69 16.41 -9.16
C ILE A 90 8.70 15.71 -10.06
N THR A 91 9.79 16.39 -10.43
CA THR A 91 10.83 15.85 -11.31
C THR A 91 11.44 14.58 -10.75
N ARG A 92 11.71 14.52 -9.44
CA ARG A 92 12.21 13.28 -8.80
C ARG A 92 11.18 12.15 -8.87
N ASN A 93 9.91 12.42 -8.60
CA ASN A 93 8.87 11.40 -8.70
C ASN A 93 8.66 10.91 -10.14
N GLU A 94 8.75 11.80 -11.13
CA GLU A 94 8.71 11.43 -12.54
C GLU A 94 9.87 10.54 -12.94
N ALA A 95 11.08 10.78 -12.42
CA ALA A 95 12.23 9.90 -12.64
C ALA A 95 11.99 8.48 -12.10
N PHE A 96 11.47 8.33 -10.88
CA PHE A 96 11.11 7.01 -10.33
C PHE A 96 10.02 6.33 -11.15
N ARG A 97 9.00 7.07 -11.59
CA ARG A 97 7.92 6.53 -12.43
C ARG A 97 8.42 6.09 -13.80
N ALA A 98 9.34 6.85 -14.40
CA ALA A 98 9.96 6.49 -15.67
C ALA A 98 10.76 5.18 -15.54
N GLU A 99 11.51 5.03 -14.46
CA GLU A 99 12.26 3.79 -14.17
C GLU A 99 11.32 2.58 -14.00
N ILE A 100 10.24 2.72 -13.24
CA ILE A 100 9.21 1.66 -13.13
C ILE A 100 8.59 1.36 -14.50
N GLY A 101 8.34 2.40 -15.30
CA GLY A 101 7.78 2.26 -16.65
C GLY A 101 8.68 1.45 -17.61
N GLN A 102 10.00 1.53 -17.46
CA GLN A 102 10.93 0.73 -18.28
C GLN A 102 10.77 -0.78 -18.03
N LEU A 103 10.42 -1.19 -16.81
CA LEU A 103 10.16 -2.61 -16.49
C LEU A 103 8.85 -3.12 -17.09
N SER A 104 7.90 -2.23 -17.38
CA SER A 104 6.61 -2.62 -17.98
C SER A 104 6.77 -3.17 -19.40
N CYS A 105 7.94 -2.98 -20.03
CA CYS A 105 8.28 -3.45 -21.38
C CYS A 105 8.81 -4.89 -21.42
N GLY A 106 8.27 -5.80 -20.59
CA GLY A 106 8.61 -7.24 -20.67
C GLY A 106 9.41 -7.81 -19.50
N ALA A 107 9.72 -7.02 -18.46
CA ALA A 107 10.44 -7.55 -17.31
C ALA A 107 9.54 -8.48 -16.47
N GLY A 108 10.05 -9.67 -16.15
CA GLY A 108 9.42 -10.56 -15.17
C GLY A 108 9.68 -10.14 -13.72
N PRO A 109 9.27 -10.95 -12.73
CA PRO A 109 9.40 -10.65 -11.31
C PRO A 109 10.81 -10.20 -10.87
N ASP A 110 11.87 -10.79 -11.43
CA ASP A 110 13.25 -10.52 -11.03
C ASP A 110 13.66 -9.05 -11.26
N GLY A 111 13.18 -8.43 -12.34
CA GLY A 111 13.44 -7.02 -12.61
C GLY A 111 12.80 -6.11 -11.57
N TYR A 112 11.58 -6.44 -11.16
CA TYR A 112 10.85 -5.69 -10.13
C TYR A 112 11.42 -5.92 -8.72
N GLU A 113 11.84 -7.14 -8.38
CA GLU A 113 12.52 -7.42 -7.11
C GLU A 113 13.88 -6.71 -7.02
N CYS A 114 14.65 -6.66 -8.12
CA CYS A 114 15.90 -5.90 -8.19
C CYS A 114 15.66 -4.41 -7.94
N LEU A 115 14.65 -3.83 -8.61
CA LEU A 115 14.26 -2.44 -8.40
C LEU A 115 13.81 -2.16 -6.96
N LEU A 116 12.97 -3.04 -6.39
CA LEU A 116 12.50 -2.95 -5.03
C LEU A 116 13.67 -3.02 -4.02
N GLY A 117 14.61 -3.93 -4.23
CA GLY A 117 15.82 -4.06 -3.42
C GLY A 117 16.67 -2.79 -3.44
N ARG A 118 16.77 -2.10 -4.57
CA ARG A 118 17.48 -0.81 -4.69
C ARG A 118 16.76 0.33 -3.97
N PHE A 119 15.43 0.39 -4.02
CA PHE A 119 14.67 1.35 -3.21
C PHE A 119 14.87 1.11 -1.71
N GLN A 120 14.94 -0.15 -1.30
CA GLN A 120 15.21 -0.51 0.10
C GLN A 120 16.64 -0.16 0.53
N SER A 121 17.65 -0.47 -0.30
CA SER A 121 19.05 -0.25 0.06
C SER A 121 19.43 1.22 0.16
N THR A 122 18.85 2.08 -0.68
CA THR A 122 19.09 3.53 -0.63
C THR A 122 18.42 4.21 0.56
N SER A 123 17.39 3.59 1.15
CA SER A 123 16.57 4.16 2.22
C SER A 123 16.02 5.56 1.91
N LEU A 124 15.93 5.93 0.62
CA LEU A 124 15.45 7.24 0.18
C LEU A 124 13.93 7.33 0.22
N LEU A 125 13.25 6.22 -0.04
CA LEU A 125 11.79 6.13 -0.06
C LEU A 125 11.28 5.41 1.18
N HIS A 126 10.18 5.91 1.76
CA HIS A 126 9.45 5.15 2.77
C HIS A 126 8.98 3.81 2.18
N PRO A 127 8.91 2.71 2.95
CA PRO A 127 8.41 1.42 2.44
C PRO A 127 6.98 1.46 1.87
N TRP A 128 6.19 2.47 2.25
CA TRP A 128 4.86 2.75 1.71
C TRP A 128 4.81 3.99 0.80
N ASN A 129 5.95 4.46 0.29
CA ASN A 129 5.95 5.44 -0.79
C ASN A 129 5.26 4.88 -2.03
N THR A 130 4.51 5.71 -2.76
CA THR A 130 3.73 5.31 -3.94
C THR A 130 4.56 4.54 -4.96
N ASN A 131 5.80 4.95 -5.25
CA ASN A 131 6.65 4.26 -6.23
C ASN A 131 7.03 2.85 -5.76
N VAL A 132 7.30 2.69 -4.46
CA VAL A 132 7.56 1.38 -3.84
C VAL A 132 6.30 0.51 -3.87
N LEU A 133 5.14 1.08 -3.54
CA LEU A 133 3.87 0.38 -3.52
C LEU A 133 3.45 -0.11 -4.91
N GLN A 134 3.70 0.69 -5.96
CA GLN A 134 3.42 0.27 -7.34
C GLN A 134 4.26 -0.94 -7.74
N VAL A 135 5.56 -0.97 -7.38
CA VAL A 135 6.44 -2.12 -7.63
C VAL A 135 5.96 -3.36 -6.85
N LYS A 136 5.61 -3.19 -5.57
CA LYS A 136 5.06 -4.29 -4.75
C LYS A 136 3.76 -4.86 -5.35
N TYR A 137 2.85 -3.99 -5.77
CA TYR A 137 1.59 -4.41 -6.37
C TYR A 137 1.80 -5.10 -7.73
N ALA A 138 2.72 -4.63 -8.55
CA ALA A 138 3.09 -5.31 -9.80
C ALA A 138 3.64 -6.74 -9.53
N LEU A 139 4.48 -6.89 -8.50
CA LEU A 139 4.98 -8.20 -8.09
C LEU A 139 3.87 -9.17 -7.67
N THR A 140 2.82 -8.71 -6.97
CA THR A 140 1.71 -9.62 -6.61
C THR A 140 1.01 -10.18 -7.85
N GLN A 141 0.90 -9.39 -8.92
CA GLN A 141 0.30 -9.82 -10.20
C GLN A 141 1.24 -10.72 -10.99
N LEU A 142 2.54 -10.38 -11.06
CA LEU A 142 3.54 -11.17 -11.77
C LEU A 142 3.74 -12.56 -11.14
N TYR A 143 3.64 -12.68 -9.82
CA TYR A 143 3.55 -13.96 -9.10
C TYR A 143 2.16 -14.62 -9.21
N GLY A 144 1.42 -14.39 -10.28
CA GLY A 144 0.13 -15.00 -10.55
C GLY A 144 -0.11 -15.20 -12.05
N GLY A 145 0.94 -15.15 -12.86
CA GLY A 145 0.86 -15.20 -14.33
C GLY A 145 0.36 -13.90 -14.98
N GLY A 146 0.24 -12.81 -14.22
CA GLY A 146 -0.21 -11.53 -14.76
C GLY A 146 0.90 -10.82 -15.53
N GLY A 147 0.58 -10.35 -16.74
CA GLY A 147 1.47 -9.51 -17.55
C GLY A 147 2.66 -10.25 -18.21
N PRO A 148 3.46 -9.54 -19.02
CA PRO A 148 4.64 -10.11 -19.66
C PRO A 148 5.67 -10.61 -18.64
N GLY A 149 6.17 -11.84 -18.83
CA GLY A 149 7.18 -12.42 -17.94
C GLY A 149 6.66 -12.88 -16.57
N GLY A 150 5.34 -12.87 -16.35
CA GLY A 150 4.71 -13.41 -15.15
C GLY A 150 4.89 -14.93 -15.03
N ILE A 151 4.93 -15.42 -13.79
CA ILE A 151 5.04 -16.85 -13.46
C ILE A 151 3.70 -17.29 -12.89
N ASN A 152 3.11 -18.37 -13.44
CA ASN A 152 1.84 -18.86 -12.93
C ASN A 152 1.98 -19.30 -11.47
N LEU A 153 0.92 -19.13 -10.69
CA LEU A 153 0.91 -19.48 -9.26
C LEU A 153 1.38 -20.91 -8.98
N LYS A 154 0.95 -21.88 -9.79
CA LYS A 154 1.32 -23.30 -9.69
C LYS A 154 2.81 -23.59 -9.94
N ASP A 155 3.49 -22.69 -10.66
CA ASP A 155 4.88 -22.84 -11.07
C ASP A 155 5.83 -22.07 -10.12
N LEU A 156 5.31 -21.44 -9.07
CA LEU A 156 6.11 -20.73 -8.08
C LEU A 156 6.80 -21.68 -7.10
N SER A 157 8.06 -21.36 -6.80
CA SER A 157 8.79 -21.97 -5.69
C SER A 157 8.21 -21.58 -4.33
N GLU A 158 8.51 -22.36 -3.27
CA GLU A 158 8.11 -22.01 -1.90
C GLU A 158 8.61 -20.61 -1.49
N LYS A 159 9.83 -20.23 -1.90
CA LYS A 159 10.39 -18.90 -1.65
C LYS A 159 9.56 -17.79 -2.30
N GLN A 160 9.13 -17.99 -3.56
CA GLN A 160 8.31 -17.01 -4.28
C GLN A 160 6.89 -16.93 -3.71
N LEU A 161 6.31 -18.05 -3.25
CA LEU A 161 5.03 -18.05 -2.57
C LEU A 161 5.09 -17.29 -1.24
N ARG A 162 6.12 -17.55 -0.42
CA ARG A 162 6.37 -16.78 0.81
C ARG A 162 6.48 -15.28 0.51
N ARG A 163 7.22 -14.94 -0.54
CA ARG A 163 7.37 -13.56 -0.98
C ARG A 163 6.05 -12.92 -1.42
N LYS A 164 5.21 -13.65 -2.18
CA LYS A 164 3.87 -13.18 -2.56
C LYS A 164 2.99 -12.93 -1.33
N VAL A 165 3.05 -13.80 -0.32
CA VAL A 165 2.35 -13.60 0.97
C VAL A 165 2.86 -12.36 1.69
N GLU A 166 4.18 -12.14 1.79
CA GLU A 166 4.75 -10.91 2.39
C GLU A 166 4.21 -9.65 1.72
N LEU A 167 4.24 -9.61 0.38
CA LEU A 167 3.75 -8.47 -0.40
C LEU A 167 2.25 -8.23 -0.19
N GLY A 168 1.45 -9.30 -0.17
CA GLY A 168 0.01 -9.23 0.07
C GLY A 168 -0.33 -8.68 1.46
N VAL A 169 0.35 -9.17 2.50
CA VAL A 169 0.18 -8.69 3.88
C VAL A 169 0.55 -7.21 4.01
N ASP A 170 1.68 -6.80 3.45
CA ASP A 170 2.14 -5.40 3.43
C ASP A 170 1.12 -4.47 2.74
N LEU A 171 0.66 -4.84 1.55
CA LEU A 171 -0.32 -4.05 0.79
C LEU A 171 -1.69 -4.01 1.47
N LEU A 172 -2.09 -5.05 2.20
CA LEU A 172 -3.31 -5.03 3.01
C LEU A 172 -3.21 -4.08 4.20
N GLU A 173 -2.04 -3.94 4.83
CA GLU A 173 -1.83 -2.92 5.87
C GLU A 173 -1.94 -1.49 5.31
N VAL A 174 -1.47 -1.27 4.08
CA VAL A 174 -1.68 0.00 3.37
C VAL A 174 -3.16 0.20 3.04
N ALA A 175 -3.85 -0.83 2.56
CA ALA A 175 -5.29 -0.79 2.29
C ALA A 175 -6.08 -0.44 3.56
N ASN A 176 -5.70 -1.02 4.71
CA ASN A 176 -6.30 -0.70 6.02
C ASN A 176 -6.19 0.79 6.40
N GLN A 177 -5.25 1.55 5.84
CA GLN A 177 -5.18 3.00 6.02
C GLN A 177 -5.90 3.78 4.91
N LEU A 178 -5.68 3.41 3.65
CA LEU A 178 -6.07 4.23 2.50
C LEU A 178 -7.44 3.90 1.92
N GLU A 179 -7.86 2.64 2.01
CA GLU A 179 -9.10 2.12 1.45
C GLU A 179 -9.62 0.93 2.28
N PRO A 180 -10.11 1.22 3.50
CA PRO A 180 -10.26 0.20 4.52
C PRO A 180 -11.59 -0.58 4.38
N GLY A 181 -12.52 -0.07 3.57
CA GLY A 181 -13.78 -0.75 3.26
C GLY A 181 -13.67 -1.83 2.17
N MET A 182 -14.82 -2.32 1.73
CA MET A 182 -14.91 -3.23 0.58
C MET A 182 -14.54 -2.48 -0.70
N SER A 183 -13.44 -2.87 -1.33
CA SER A 183 -12.99 -2.28 -2.59
C SER A 183 -12.42 -3.34 -3.53
N PRO A 184 -12.46 -3.13 -4.85
CA PRO A 184 -11.84 -4.04 -5.81
C PRO A 184 -10.36 -4.30 -5.51
N PHE A 185 -9.63 -3.27 -5.06
CA PHE A 185 -8.23 -3.39 -4.68
C PHE A 185 -8.04 -4.31 -3.47
N ARG A 186 -8.78 -4.09 -2.39
CA ARG A 186 -8.71 -4.94 -1.19
C ARG A 186 -9.15 -6.37 -1.50
N SER A 187 -10.23 -6.55 -2.26
CA SER A 187 -10.71 -7.87 -2.69
C SER A 187 -9.65 -8.62 -3.47
N LYS A 188 -8.96 -7.95 -4.42
CA LYS A 188 -7.90 -8.57 -5.21
C LYS A 188 -6.72 -8.98 -4.34
N LEU A 189 -6.30 -8.14 -3.38
CA LEU A 189 -5.23 -8.49 -2.45
C LEU A 189 -5.58 -9.68 -1.56
N LEU A 190 -6.82 -9.76 -1.05
CA LEU A 190 -7.28 -10.88 -0.24
C LEU A 190 -7.34 -12.18 -1.05
N GLN A 191 -7.79 -12.13 -2.30
CA GLN A 191 -7.77 -13.28 -3.21
C GLN A 191 -6.33 -13.74 -3.49
N ASP A 192 -5.45 -12.81 -3.87
CA ASP A 192 -4.03 -13.11 -4.14
C ASP A 192 -3.34 -13.72 -2.90
N LEU A 193 -3.71 -13.27 -1.69
CA LEU A 193 -3.21 -13.78 -0.43
C LEU A 193 -3.73 -15.20 -0.13
N ARG A 194 -5.04 -15.43 -0.27
CA ARG A 194 -5.66 -16.75 -0.09
C ARG A 194 -5.01 -17.76 -1.02
N ASP A 195 -4.95 -17.46 -2.31
CA ASP A 195 -4.43 -18.38 -3.33
C ASP A 195 -2.96 -18.73 -3.07
N ALA A 196 -2.15 -17.75 -2.64
CA ALA A 196 -0.76 -17.99 -2.25
C ALA A 196 -0.65 -18.91 -1.01
N LEU A 197 -1.49 -18.70 0.00
CA LEU A 197 -1.50 -19.50 1.23
C LEU A 197 -2.00 -20.93 0.96
N GLU A 198 -2.99 -21.12 0.09
CA GLU A 198 -3.46 -22.44 -0.36
C GLU A 198 -2.38 -23.21 -1.13
N ALA A 199 -1.66 -22.53 -2.03
CA ALA A 199 -0.52 -23.11 -2.73
C ALA A 199 0.60 -23.51 -1.74
N MET A 200 0.90 -22.66 -0.75
CA MET A 200 1.86 -23.00 0.31
C MET A 200 1.40 -24.20 1.15
N LYS A 201 0.12 -24.25 1.54
CA LYS A 201 -0.45 -25.39 2.27
C LYS A 201 -0.29 -26.70 1.50
N SER A 202 -0.46 -26.65 0.18
CA SER A 202 -0.28 -27.81 -0.70
C SER A 202 1.17 -28.32 -0.72
N ILE A 203 2.16 -27.45 -0.57
CA ILE A 203 3.58 -27.81 -0.50
C ILE A 203 3.98 -28.29 0.91
N SER A 204 3.56 -27.55 1.95
CA SER A 204 4.03 -27.74 3.32
C SER A 204 3.24 -28.81 4.11
N GLY A 205 2.09 -29.26 3.62
CA GLY A 205 1.28 -30.30 4.25
C GLY A 205 0.92 -29.98 5.71
N SER A 206 1.17 -30.92 6.63
CA SER A 206 0.83 -30.77 8.06
C SER A 206 1.58 -29.63 8.76
N SER A 207 2.78 -29.26 8.28
CA SER A 207 3.60 -28.20 8.90
C SER A 207 3.02 -26.79 8.71
N PHE A 208 2.12 -26.60 7.75
CA PHE A 208 1.47 -25.31 7.49
C PHE A 208 0.67 -24.79 8.68
N ASN A 209 -0.02 -25.68 9.40
CA ASN A 209 -0.94 -25.30 10.47
C ASN A 209 -0.24 -24.64 11.66
N SER A 210 0.99 -25.07 11.96
CA SER A 210 1.83 -24.58 13.05
C SER A 210 2.83 -23.52 12.63
N ALA A 211 3.00 -23.27 11.32
CA ALA A 211 3.93 -22.28 10.82
C ALA A 211 3.51 -20.87 11.28
N PRO A 212 4.46 -20.03 11.74
CA PRO A 212 4.14 -18.65 12.12
C PRO A 212 3.64 -17.88 10.89
N ALA A 213 2.66 -17.01 11.12
CA ALA A 213 2.18 -16.09 10.10
C ALA A 213 3.35 -15.23 9.58
N ILE A 214 3.29 -14.94 8.29
CA ILE A 214 4.24 -14.05 7.65
C ILE A 214 3.76 -12.62 7.95
N VAL A 215 4.49 -11.93 8.82
CA VAL A 215 4.19 -10.56 9.22
C VAL A 215 5.28 -9.64 8.72
N VAL A 216 4.90 -8.54 8.08
CA VAL A 216 5.85 -7.54 7.61
C VAL A 216 6.07 -6.49 8.70
N GLN A 217 7.30 -6.39 9.19
CA GLN A 217 7.68 -5.35 10.13
C GLN A 217 7.82 -4.02 9.40
N HIS A 218 6.97 -3.04 9.73
CA HIS A 218 7.06 -1.72 9.15
C HIS A 218 7.73 -0.72 10.11
N PRO A 219 8.68 0.10 9.63
CA PRO A 219 9.25 1.21 10.38
C PRO A 219 8.22 2.26 10.83
N GLY A 220 6.99 2.26 10.29
CA GLY A 220 5.93 3.20 10.65
C GLY A 220 5.60 3.26 12.15
N ALA A 221 5.92 2.21 12.92
CA ALA A 221 5.81 2.21 14.38
C ALA A 221 7.02 2.85 15.11
N SER A 222 8.18 2.92 14.45
CA SER A 222 9.47 3.41 14.99
C SER A 222 9.68 4.92 14.77
N TRP A 223 9.10 5.50 13.71
CA TRP A 223 9.18 6.94 13.43
C TRP A 223 8.23 7.74 14.33
N LYS A 224 8.67 8.02 15.56
CA LYS A 224 8.05 8.86 16.61
C LYS A 224 6.52 8.93 16.54
N SER A 225 5.89 7.93 17.13
CA SER A 225 4.46 7.88 17.38
C SER A 225 3.98 9.07 18.24
N HIS A 226 3.22 9.98 17.63
CA HIS A 226 2.16 10.67 18.36
C HIS A 226 0.86 9.98 17.94
N LYS A 227 0.21 9.31 18.89
CA LYS A 227 -1.09 8.64 18.67
C LYS A 227 -2.08 9.66 18.10
N ILE A 228 -2.47 9.52 16.83
CA ILE A 228 -3.60 10.26 16.27
C ILE A 228 -4.80 9.33 16.32
N ASN A 229 -5.85 9.76 17.04
CA ASN A 229 -7.16 9.13 17.19
C ASN A 229 -7.94 8.92 15.87
N ALA A 230 -7.37 9.21 14.70
CA ALA A 230 -8.04 9.10 13.40
C ALA A 230 -8.37 7.65 13.04
N ARG A 231 -7.46 6.71 13.37
CA ARG A 231 -7.71 5.25 13.21
C ARG A 231 -8.93 4.80 14.01
N GLU A 232 -9.09 5.31 15.23
CA GLU A 232 -10.24 4.99 16.07
C GLU A 232 -11.51 5.72 15.62
N ALA A 233 -11.41 6.96 15.13
CA ALA A 233 -12.54 7.74 14.64
C ALA A 233 -13.13 7.14 13.35
N ILE A 234 -12.28 6.70 12.41
CA ILE A 234 -12.72 6.05 11.17
C ILE A 234 -13.26 4.64 11.47
N ALA A 235 -12.57 3.85 12.30
CA ALA A 235 -13.03 2.51 12.66
C ALA A 235 -14.38 2.54 13.42
N ARG A 236 -14.58 3.51 14.33
CA ARG A 236 -15.86 3.71 15.04
C ARG A 236 -16.96 4.26 14.13
N LYS A 237 -16.65 5.18 13.19
CA LYS A 237 -17.66 5.79 12.30
C LYS A 237 -18.20 4.82 11.23
N TYR A 238 -17.40 3.86 10.78
CA TYR A 238 -17.75 2.96 9.69
C TYR A 238 -17.93 1.48 10.09
N GLY A 239 -17.94 1.16 11.40
CA GLY A 239 -18.18 -0.21 11.86
C GLY A 239 -17.12 -1.20 11.38
N MET A 240 -15.88 -0.76 11.29
CA MET A 240 -14.78 -1.58 10.79
C MET A 240 -14.40 -2.67 11.79
N CYS A 241 -14.35 -3.92 11.34
CA CYS A 241 -13.85 -5.03 12.13
C CYS A 241 -12.37 -4.77 12.48
N LYS A 242 -12.04 -4.78 13.78
CA LYS A 242 -10.65 -4.76 14.24
C LYS A 242 -10.06 -6.15 14.04
N THR A 243 -9.59 -6.43 12.84
CA THR A 243 -8.92 -7.70 12.54
C THR A 243 -7.59 -7.42 11.82
N SER A 244 -6.68 -6.74 12.51
CA SER A 244 -5.27 -6.79 12.13
C SER A 244 -4.74 -8.18 12.51
N ILE A 245 -4.10 -8.87 11.57
CA ILE A 245 -3.39 -10.13 11.81
C ILE A 245 -2.39 -9.89 12.95
N SER A 246 -2.59 -10.58 14.07
CA SER A 246 -1.72 -10.48 15.25
C SER A 246 -0.34 -11.05 14.95
N SER A 247 0.73 -10.48 15.55
CA SER A 247 2.11 -10.98 15.45
C SER A 247 2.30 -12.41 16.01
N HIS A 248 1.27 -12.98 16.64
CA HIS A 248 1.26 -14.34 17.19
C HIS A 248 0.35 -15.31 16.42
N SER A 249 -0.16 -14.91 15.25
CA SER A 249 -1.02 -15.78 14.44
C SER A 249 -0.22 -16.84 13.66
N THR A 250 -0.86 -17.95 13.30
CA THR A 250 -0.29 -18.97 12.39
C THR A 250 -0.68 -18.72 10.94
N MET A 251 0.01 -19.35 9.99
CA MET A 251 -0.34 -19.29 8.56
C MET A 251 -1.77 -19.78 8.29
N LYS A 252 -2.24 -20.78 9.04
CA LYS A 252 -3.64 -21.24 8.98
C LYS A 252 -4.62 -20.13 9.40
N GLN A 253 -4.36 -19.46 10.51
CA GLN A 253 -5.22 -18.36 10.97
C GLN A 253 -5.23 -17.18 10.00
N GLN A 254 -4.10 -16.93 9.33
CA GLN A 254 -4.00 -15.91 8.30
C GLN A 254 -4.83 -16.26 7.04
N LEU A 255 -4.85 -17.54 6.64
CA LEU A 255 -5.70 -18.02 5.56
C LEU A 255 -7.19 -17.91 5.93
N GLU A 256 -7.56 -18.38 7.13
CA GLU A 256 -8.94 -18.27 7.65
C GLU A 256 -9.41 -16.81 7.71
N TYR A 257 -8.55 -15.88 8.10
CA TYR A 257 -8.84 -14.44 8.07
C TYR A 257 -9.14 -13.95 6.64
N ALA A 258 -8.31 -14.31 5.65
CA ALA A 258 -8.52 -13.89 4.26
C ALA A 258 -9.83 -14.45 3.70
N GLU A 259 -10.14 -15.72 3.97
CA GLU A 259 -11.39 -16.38 3.58
C GLU A 259 -12.61 -15.73 4.24
N GLN A 260 -12.53 -15.40 5.53
CA GLN A 260 -13.61 -14.76 6.27
C GLN A 260 -13.92 -13.36 5.73
N GLU A 261 -12.90 -12.54 5.46
CA GLU A 261 -13.07 -11.21 4.88
C GLU A 261 -13.69 -11.31 3.47
N LEU A 262 -13.20 -12.21 2.63
CA LEU A 262 -13.77 -12.44 1.29
C LEU A 262 -15.23 -12.91 1.36
N SER A 263 -15.54 -13.85 2.25
CA SER A 263 -16.92 -14.32 2.47
C SER A 263 -17.84 -13.17 2.91
N SER A 264 -17.36 -12.31 3.82
CA SER A 264 -18.10 -11.12 4.24
C SER A 264 -18.32 -10.13 3.09
N PHE A 265 -17.43 -10.06 2.11
CA PHE A 265 -17.59 -9.16 0.97
C PHE A 265 -18.63 -9.72 0.00
N MET A 266 -18.61 -11.03 -0.25
CA MET A 266 -19.57 -11.72 -1.12
C MET A 266 -21.00 -11.68 -0.60
N THR A 267 -21.21 -11.68 0.73
CA THR A 267 -22.54 -11.54 1.32
C THR A 267 -23.08 -10.12 1.21
N CYS A 268 -22.20 -9.11 1.23
CA CYS A 268 -22.59 -7.71 1.10
C CYS A 268 -22.77 -7.25 -0.36
N ASP A 269 -21.99 -7.79 -1.29
CA ASP A 269 -22.05 -7.47 -2.72
C ASP A 269 -21.86 -8.74 -3.59
N PRO A 270 -22.96 -9.33 -4.08
CA PRO A 270 -22.92 -10.52 -4.92
C PRO A 270 -22.23 -10.32 -6.28
N THR A 271 -21.95 -9.08 -6.70
CA THR A 271 -21.27 -8.79 -7.98
C THR A 271 -19.75 -8.94 -7.89
N LEU A 272 -19.22 -9.11 -6.68
CA LEU A 272 -17.80 -9.40 -6.43
C LEU A 272 -17.45 -10.91 -6.51
N ARG A 273 -18.31 -11.72 -7.13
CA ARG A 273 -18.08 -13.16 -7.40
C ARG A 273 -17.08 -13.40 -8.52
#